data_AF-A0A9W7ZHV1-F1
#
_entry.id   AF-A0A9W7ZHV1-F1
#
_cell.length_a   1.000
_cell.length_b   1.000
_cell.length_c   1.000
_cell.angle_alpha   90.00
_cell.angle_beta   90.00
_cell.angle_gamma   90.00
#
_symmetry.space_group_name_H-M   'P 1'
#
loop_
_entity.id
_entity.type
_entity.pdbx_description
1 polymer ?
#
loop_
_entity_poly.entity_id
_entity_poly.type
_entity_poly.pdbx_seq_one_letter_code
_entity_poly.pdbx_strand_id
1 'polypeptide(L)'
;MNIDALEYRNLQSLEEAEAAWLIEKNGYPEDEAAGLDNTNYRFTHAPHLFYGAFAGNELVGYIMSTQAASPLVTHESMSQHDPQGSTVQDIKL
;
A
#
# COMPACT_ATOMS: atom_id res chain seq x y z
N MET A 1 10.14 5.79 -19.86
CA MET A 1 10.23 4.52 -19.11
C MET A 1 9.68 3.41 -20.02
N ASN A 2 10.40 2.30 -20.17
CA ASN A 2 9.88 1.15 -20.90
C ASN A 2 9.12 0.24 -19.92
N ILE A 3 7.79 0.20 -20.03
CA ILE A 3 6.93 -0.54 -19.10
C ILE A 3 7.18 -2.06 -19.20
N ASP A 4 7.59 -2.54 -20.37
CA ASP A 4 7.85 -3.96 -20.60
C ASP A 4 9.11 -4.48 -19.87
N ALA A 5 9.93 -3.58 -19.32
CA ALA A 5 11.15 -3.91 -18.59
C ALA A 5 10.98 -3.81 -17.05
N LEU A 6 9.75 -3.58 -16.56
CA LEU A 6 9.51 -3.45 -15.12
C LEU A 6 9.53 -4.81 -14.43
N GLU A 7 10.15 -4.85 -13.25
CA GLU A 7 10.04 -5.97 -12.32
C GLU A 7 8.86 -5.74 -11.38
N TYR A 8 8.05 -6.78 -11.16
CA TYR A 8 6.91 -6.72 -10.27
C TYR A 8 7.10 -7.69 -9.12
N ARG A 9 7.05 -7.20 -7.88
CA ARG A 9 7.23 -8.01 -6.68
C ARG A 9 6.65 -7.34 -5.45
N ASN A 10 6.51 -8.10 -4.37
CA ASN A 10 6.22 -7.50 -3.07
C ASN A 10 7.34 -6.56 -2.62
N LEU A 11 6.96 -5.54 -1.85
CA LEU A 11 7.92 -4.68 -1.17
C LEU A 11 8.64 -5.48 -0.09
N GLN A 12 9.93 -5.24 0.10
CA GLN A 12 10.82 -6.07 0.92
C GLN A 12 11.30 -5.38 2.21
N SER A 13 11.11 -4.06 2.32
CA SER A 13 11.60 -3.28 3.45
C SER A 13 10.68 -2.11 3.78
N LEU A 14 10.85 -1.56 4.98
CA LEU A 14 10.20 -0.30 5.35
C LEU A 14 10.63 0.83 4.41
N GLU A 15 11.89 0.90 3.98
CA GLU A 15 12.37 1.90 3.02
C GLU A 15 11.58 1.85 1.69
N GLU A 16 11.26 0.66 1.18
CA GLU A 16 10.41 0.52 -0.01
C GLU A 16 8.95 0.92 0.27
N ALA A 17 8.43 0.64 1.48
CA ALA A 17 7.10 1.10 1.89
C ALA A 17 7.03 2.63 2.05
N GLU A 18 8.09 3.26 2.55
CA GLU A 18 8.24 4.71 2.61
C GLU A 18 8.32 5.32 1.19
N ALA A 19 9.00 4.65 0.26
CA ALA A 19 8.99 5.05 -1.15
C ALA A 19 7.59 4.98 -1.77
N ALA A 20 6.79 3.96 -1.45
CA ALA A 20 5.39 3.87 -1.88
C ALA A 20 4.55 5.02 -1.29
N TRP A 21 4.71 5.32 0.00
CA TRP A 21 4.07 6.46 0.65
C TRP A 21 4.46 7.81 0.01
N LEU A 22 5.72 7.99 -0.38
CA LEU A 22 6.14 9.19 -1.09
C LEU A 22 5.43 9.34 -2.45
N ILE A 23 5.22 8.23 -3.17
CA ILE A 23 4.43 8.25 -4.41
C ILE A 23 2.97 8.63 -4.10
N GLU A 24 2.36 8.02 -3.07
CA GLU A 24 1.00 8.32 -2.62
C GLU A 24 0.81 9.80 -2.26
N LYS A 25 1.67 10.31 -1.37
CA LYS A 25 1.65 11.71 -0.92
C LYS A 25 1.76 12.72 -2.06
N ASN A 26 2.50 12.38 -3.13
CA ASN A 26 2.65 13.24 -4.29
C ASN A 26 1.52 13.06 -5.32
N GLY A 27 0.78 11.96 -5.25
CA GLY A 27 -0.31 11.61 -6.17
C GLY A 27 -1.69 12.05 -5.68
N TYR A 28 -1.87 12.25 -4.37
CA TYR A 28 -3.15 12.54 -3.74
C TYR A 28 -3.10 13.80 -2.85
N PRO A 29 -4.26 14.48 -2.65
CA PRO A 29 -4.41 15.49 -1.61
C PRO A 29 -4.02 14.99 -0.22
N GLU A 30 -3.55 15.89 0.65
CA GLU A 30 -3.08 15.55 2.01
C GLU A 30 -4.18 14.93 2.90
N ASP A 31 -5.45 15.26 2.65
CA ASP A 31 -6.61 14.73 3.35
C ASP A 31 -7.06 13.34 2.87
N GLU A 32 -6.50 12.85 1.77
CA GLU A 32 -6.78 11.55 1.15
C GLU A 32 -5.62 10.55 1.32
N ALA A 33 -4.37 11.02 1.41
CA ALA A 33 -3.22 10.15 1.56
C ALA A 33 -3.12 9.52 2.95
N ALA A 34 -2.79 8.22 3.02
CA ALA A 34 -2.44 7.59 4.27
C ALA A 34 -1.19 8.26 4.90
N GLY A 35 -1.24 8.52 6.20
CA GLY A 35 -0.07 8.98 6.94
C GLY A 35 1.03 7.91 6.99
N LEU A 36 2.29 8.35 7.06
CA LEU A 36 3.47 7.48 7.09
C LEU A 36 3.40 6.40 8.20
N ASP A 37 2.93 6.78 9.38
CA ASP A 37 2.78 5.86 10.52
C ASP A 37 1.79 4.72 10.21
N ASN A 38 0.72 5.02 9.46
CA ASN A 38 -0.28 4.04 9.06
C ASN A 38 0.28 3.10 7.98
N THR A 39 1.02 3.65 7.02
CA THR A 39 1.74 2.84 6.02
C THR A 39 2.72 1.88 6.67
N ASN A 40 3.55 2.35 7.59
CA ASN A 40 4.51 1.53 8.32
C ASN A 40 3.83 0.46 9.18
N TYR A 41 2.73 0.81 9.84
CA TYR A 41 1.92 -0.14 10.61
C TYR A 41 1.37 -1.25 9.71
N ARG A 42 0.70 -0.90 8.60
CA ARG A 42 0.12 -1.85 7.63
C ARG A 42 1.19 -2.76 7.03
N PHE A 43 2.33 -2.21 6.62
CA PHE A 43 3.42 -3.00 6.03
C PHE A 43 4.00 -4.00 7.04
N THR A 44 4.19 -3.58 8.29
CA THR A 44 4.75 -4.45 9.34
C THR A 44 3.83 -5.64 9.65
N HIS A 45 2.51 -5.47 9.53
CA HIS A 45 1.54 -6.51 9.87
C HIS A 45 1.10 -7.35 8.66
N ALA A 46 1.14 -6.80 7.44
CA ALA A 46 0.70 -7.48 6.23
C ALA A 46 1.58 -7.12 5.00
N PRO A 47 2.90 -7.42 5.01
CA PRO A 47 3.80 -7.02 3.92
C PRO A 47 3.46 -7.68 2.57
N HIS A 48 2.78 -8.82 2.59
CA HIS A 48 2.28 -9.52 1.41
C HIS A 48 1.19 -8.74 0.63
N LEU A 49 0.59 -7.71 1.23
CA LEU A 49 -0.39 -6.82 0.59
C LEU A 49 0.23 -5.57 -0.05
N PHE A 50 1.56 -5.49 -0.04
CA PHE A 50 2.30 -4.39 -0.64
C PHE A 50 3.03 -4.92 -1.86
N TYR A 51 2.70 -4.40 -3.04
CA TYR A 51 3.25 -4.84 -4.31
C TYR A 51 3.77 -3.63 -5.08
N GLY A 52 4.94 -3.76 -5.70
CA GLY A 52 5.63 -2.68 -6.39
C GLY A 52 5.95 -3.03 -7.83
N ALA A 53 6.01 -1.99 -8.66
CA ALA A 53 6.60 -2.03 -9.99
C ALA A 53 7.94 -1.28 -9.95
N PHE A 54 9.00 -1.94 -10.41
CA PHE A 54 10.38 -1.47 -10.28
C PHE A 54 11.05 -1.29 -11.64
N ALA A 55 11.68 -0.13 -11.84
CA ALA A 55 12.58 0.13 -12.95
C ALA A 55 14.04 0.01 -12.45
N GLY A 56 14.58 -1.21 -12.48
CA GLY A 56 15.83 -1.51 -11.78
C GLY A 56 15.59 -1.49 -10.26
N ASN A 57 16.29 -0.62 -9.53
CA ASN A 57 16.12 -0.49 -8.07
C ASN A 57 15.14 0.63 -7.67
N GLU A 58 14.56 1.34 -8.63
CA GLU A 58 13.64 2.45 -8.38
C GLU A 58 12.19 1.96 -8.38
N LEU A 59 11.45 2.23 -7.30
CA LEU A 59 10.00 2.01 -7.24
C LEU A 59 9.28 3.09 -8.06
N VAL A 60 8.51 2.68 -9.06
CA VAL A 60 7.85 3.59 -10.01
C VAL A 60 6.31 3.48 -9.98
N GLY A 61 5.80 2.50 -9.25
CA GLY A 61 4.37 2.30 -9.01
C GLY A 61 4.17 1.29 -7.88
N TYR A 62 3.02 1.36 -7.22
CA TYR A 62 2.72 0.50 -6.09
C TYR A 62 1.23 0.14 -6.04
N ILE A 63 0.93 -0.95 -5.33
CA ILE A 63 -0.39 -1.32 -4.84
C ILE A 63 -0.24 -1.54 -3.34
N MET A 64 -1.11 -0.90 -2.57
CA MET A 64 -1.17 -1.06 -1.12
C MET A 64 -2.60 -1.41 -0.74
N SER A 65 -2.79 -2.57 -0.12
CA SER A 65 -4.11 -3.02 0.35
C SER A 65 -4.12 -3.21 1.87
N THR A 66 -5.32 -3.26 2.46
CA THR A 66 -5.55 -3.55 3.88
C THR A 66 -6.34 -4.84 4.07
N GLN A 67 -6.31 -5.36 5.29
CA GLN A 67 -7.21 -6.41 5.74
C GLN A 67 -8.29 -5.79 6.62
N ALA A 68 -9.52 -6.28 6.48
CA ALA A 68 -10.65 -5.89 7.31
C ALA A 68 -11.38 -7.15 7.83
N ALA A 69 -11.92 -7.05 9.04
CA ALA A 69 -12.81 -8.09 9.60
C ALA A 69 -14.18 -8.12 8.92
N SER A 70 -14.63 -6.97 8.39
CA SER A 70 -15.91 -6.86 7.70
C SER A 70 -15.84 -7.50 6.30
N PRO A 71 -16.81 -8.34 5.91
CA PRO A 71 -16.93 -8.87 4.55
C PRO A 71 -17.47 -7.83 3.56
N LEU A 72 -17.97 -6.70 4.06
CA LEU A 72 -18.48 -5.60 3.24
C LEU A 72 -17.48 -4.45 3.22
N VAL A 73 -17.33 -3.84 2.04
CA VAL A 73 -16.56 -2.63 1.82
C VAL A 73 -17.41 -1.43 2.26
N THR A 74 -17.13 -0.89 3.44
CA THR A 74 -17.76 0.31 4.00
C THR A 74 -16.69 1.37 4.28
N HIS A 75 -17.09 2.64 4.46
CA HIS A 75 -16.14 3.69 4.83
C HIS A 75 -15.38 3.36 6.12
N GLU A 76 -16.06 2.73 7.08
CA GLU A 76 -15.46 2.29 8.34
C GLU A 76 -14.50 1.12 8.14
N SER A 77 -14.83 0.14 7.31
CA SER A 77 -13.94 -1.00 7.06
C SER A 77 -12.68 -0.60 6.28
N MET A 78 -12.80 0.38 5.37
CA MET A 78 -11.68 0.86 4.55
C MET A 78 -10.70 1.73 5.34
N SER A 79 -11.14 2.37 6.43
CA SER A 79 -10.27 3.22 7.26
C SER A 79 -9.50 2.45 8.35
N GLN A 80 -9.83 1.17 8.58
CA GLN A 80 -9.22 0.34 9.61
C GLN A 80 -8.44 -0.83 9.00
N HIS A 81 -7.21 -1.03 9.46
CA HIS A 81 -6.46 -2.25 9.18
C HIS A 81 -6.61 -3.22 10.35
N ASP A 82 -7.15 -4.41 10.07
CA ASP A 82 -7.21 -5.52 11.02
C ASP A 82 -6.31 -6.66 10.54
N PRO A 83 -5.15 -6.90 11.19
CA PRO A 83 -4.22 -7.99 10.84
C PRO A 83 -4.82 -9.41 10.92
N GLN A 84 -5.98 -9.56 11.58
CA GLN A 84 -6.72 -10.82 11.67
C GLN A 84 -7.93 -10.86 10.73
N GLY A 85 -8.13 -9.79 9.96
CA GLY A 85 -9.19 -9.69 8.96
C GLY A 85 -9.03 -10.74 7.86
N SER A 86 -10.16 -11.21 7.33
CA SER A 86 -10.20 -12.19 6.24
C SER A 86 -10.52 -11.57 4.88
N THR A 87 -10.87 -10.29 4.85
CA THR A 87 -11.23 -9.57 3.63
C THR A 87 -10.10 -8.62 3.24
N VAL A 88 -9.58 -8.76 2.02
CA VAL A 88 -8.62 -7.81 1.45
C VAL A 88 -9.40 -6.68 0.79
N GLN A 89 -9.07 -5.44 1.16
CA GLN A 89 -9.68 -4.24 0.61
C GLN A 89 -8.57 -3.36 0.04
N ASP A 90 -8.83 -2.75 -1.11
CA ASP A 90 -7.97 -1.67 -1.59
C ASP A 90 -8.09 -0.49 -0.63
N ILE A 91 -7.00 0.25 -0.43
CA ILE A 91 -7.05 1.42 0.43
C ILE A 91 -7.95 2.44 -0.24
N LYS A 92 -8.97 2.90 0.50
CA LYS A 92 -9.65 4.12 0.11
C LYS A 92 -8.80 5.29 0.55
N LEU A 93 -8.46 6.11 -0.43
CA LEU A 93 -8.02 7.49 -0.27
C LEU A 93 -9.21 8.31 0.25
#